data_AF-A0A352V2Z2-F1
#
_entry.id   AF-A0A352V2Z2-F1
#
_cell.length_a   1.000
_cell.length_b   1.000
_cell.length_c   1.000
_cell.angle_alpha   90.00
_cell.angle_beta   90.00
_cell.angle_gamma   90.00
#
_symmetry.space_group_name_H-M   'P 1'
#
loop_
_entity.id
_entity.type
_entity.pdbx_description
1 polymer ?
#
loop_
_entity_poly.entity_id
_entity_poly.type
_entity_poly.pdbx_seq_one_letter_code
_entity_poly.pdbx_strand_id
1 'polypeptide(L)'
;EMKQDEIDRAPALQTLLGSDEVGPCLVADPDHRALYIFNHFEYDSDTLKQEYDRDVANGTPINVPMNYYPDDNPAMPPLNRWRSHAHLLYGNWINEMYQSTPYDLQEIGR
;
A
#
# COMPACT_ATOMS: atom_id res chain seq x y z
N GLU A 1 -14.96 1.70 3.12
CA GLU A 1 -13.84 0.93 3.66
C GLU A 1 -14.09 -0.54 3.35
N MET A 2 -13.04 -1.27 2.95
CA MET A 2 -13.13 -2.71 2.65
C MET A 2 -13.25 -3.50 3.95
N LYS A 3 -14.07 -4.56 3.98
CA LYS A 3 -14.23 -5.40 5.17
C LYS A 3 -13.72 -6.81 4.95
N GLN A 4 -13.07 -7.38 5.97
CA GLN A 4 -12.52 -8.74 5.88
C GLN A 4 -13.61 -9.79 5.62
N ASP A 5 -14.80 -9.63 6.22
CA ASP A 5 -15.91 -10.56 6.03
C ASP A 5 -16.46 -10.59 4.59
N GLU A 6 -16.28 -9.50 3.83
CA GLU A 6 -16.64 -9.45 2.41
C GLU A 6 -15.62 -10.22 1.56
N ILE A 7 -14.33 -10.16 1.91
CA ILE A 7 -13.26 -10.92 1.23
C ILE A 7 -13.38 -12.42 1.56
N ASP A 8 -13.64 -12.77 2.82
CA ASP A 8 -13.76 -14.16 3.27
C ASP A 8 -14.88 -14.93 2.56
N ARG A 9 -15.87 -14.23 2.01
CA ARG A 9 -16.96 -14.81 1.20
C ARG A 9 -16.51 -15.20 -0.21
N ALA A 10 -15.35 -14.74 -0.66
CA ALA A 10 -14.77 -15.03 -1.96
C ALA A 10 -13.53 -15.95 -1.80
N PRO A 11 -13.68 -17.29 -1.87
CA PRO A 11 -12.61 -18.24 -1.53
C PRO A 11 -11.39 -18.21 -2.47
N ALA A 12 -11.51 -17.58 -3.65
CA ALA A 12 -10.40 -17.35 -4.56
C ALA A 12 -9.49 -16.18 -4.14
N LEU A 13 -10.01 -15.27 -3.31
CA LEU A 13 -9.26 -14.14 -2.78
C LEU A 13 -8.54 -14.54 -1.50
N GLN A 14 -7.29 -14.10 -1.39
CA GLN A 14 -6.46 -14.34 -0.21
C GLN A 14 -5.98 -13.01 0.37
N THR A 15 -6.44 -12.65 1.57
CA THR A 15 -5.84 -11.53 2.31
C THR A 15 -4.41 -11.89 2.72
N LEU A 16 -3.44 -11.08 2.31
CA LEU A 16 -2.03 -11.21 2.65
C LEU A 16 -1.58 -10.24 3.75
N LEU A 17 -2.23 -9.08 3.84
CA LEU A 17 -1.96 -8.05 4.84
C LEU A 17 -3.27 -7.36 5.21
N GLY A 18 -3.45 -7.07 6.50
CA GLY A 18 -4.54 -6.27 7.03
C GLY A 18 -4.29 -5.93 8.50
N SER A 19 -5.15 -5.08 9.07
CA SER A 19 -5.21 -4.85 10.52
C SER A 19 -6.65 -4.68 10.97
N ASP A 20 -6.88 -4.80 12.29
CA ASP A 20 -8.19 -4.54 12.88
C ASP A 20 -8.61 -3.07 12.78
N GLU A 21 -7.66 -2.15 12.53
CA GLU A 21 -7.88 -0.70 12.50
C GLU A 21 -8.23 -0.19 11.09
N VAL A 22 -7.57 -0.68 10.04
CA VAL A 22 -7.76 -0.22 8.65
C VAL A 22 -8.33 -1.29 7.73
N GLY A 23 -8.61 -2.48 8.26
CA GLY A 23 -9.13 -3.61 7.51
C GLY A 23 -8.10 -4.25 6.57
N PRO A 24 -8.58 -4.91 5.50
CA PRO A 24 -7.73 -5.57 4.50
C PRO A 24 -6.91 -4.56 3.68
N CYS A 25 -5.63 -4.84 3.54
CA CYS A 25 -4.64 -3.96 2.94
C CYS A 25 -4.10 -4.49 1.60
N LEU A 26 -3.76 -5.78 1.59
CA LEU A 26 -3.17 -6.49 0.45
C LEU A 26 -3.93 -7.80 0.22
N VAL A 27 -4.44 -7.99 -0.99
CA VAL A 27 -5.26 -9.16 -1.35
C VAL A 27 -4.74 -9.75 -2.65
N ALA A 28 -4.40 -11.04 -2.64
CA ALA A 28 -4.03 -11.77 -3.84
C ALA A 28 -5.26 -12.42 -4.48
N ASP A 29 -5.26 -12.44 -5.80
CA ASP A 29 -6.20 -13.18 -6.65
C ASP A 29 -5.37 -13.99 -7.66
N PRO A 30 -4.99 -15.23 -7.30
CA PRO A 30 -4.18 -16.09 -8.16
C PRO A 30 -4.87 -16.44 -9.48
N ASP A 31 -6.20 -16.59 -9.46
CA ASP A 31 -6.99 -16.96 -10.64
C ASP A 31 -6.92 -15.88 -11.73
N HIS A 32 -6.81 -14.61 -11.32
CA HIS A 32 -6.66 -13.47 -12.24
C HIS A 32 -5.22 -12.94 -12.34
N ARG A 33 -4.24 -13.57 -11.68
CA ARG A 33 -2.85 -13.09 -11.57
C ARG A 33 -2.79 -11.63 -11.09
N ALA A 34 -3.65 -11.27 -10.14
CA ALA A 34 -3.79 -9.91 -9.64
C ALA A 34 -3.39 -9.79 -8.17
N LEU A 35 -2.89 -8.60 -7.83
CA LEU A 35 -2.59 -8.19 -6.46
C LEU A 35 -3.27 -6.85 -6.23
N TYR A 36 -4.24 -6.81 -5.32
CA TYR A 36 -4.97 -5.60 -4.94
C TYR A 36 -4.31 -4.97 -3.72
N ILE A 37 -3.95 -3.69 -3.83
CA ILE A 37 -3.36 -2.89 -2.76
C ILE A 37 -4.32 -1.73 -2.47
N PHE A 38 -4.84 -1.65 -1.25
CA PHE A 38 -5.79 -0.60 -0.84
C PHE A 38 -5.12 0.52 -0.04
N ASN A 39 -3.84 0.39 0.29
CA ASN A 39 -3.03 1.44 0.92
C ASN A 39 -2.09 2.09 -0.09
N HIS A 40 -1.37 3.10 0.41
CA HIS A 40 -0.44 3.90 -0.37
C HIS A 40 1.02 3.64 0.00
N PHE A 41 1.53 2.43 -0.30
CA PHE A 41 2.94 2.08 -0.04
C PHE A 41 3.92 2.91 -0.90
N GLU A 42 3.44 3.48 -2.01
CA GLU A 42 4.18 4.33 -2.93
C GLU A 42 4.40 5.75 -2.41
N TYR A 43 3.69 6.18 -1.36
CA TYR A 43 3.79 7.56 -0.88
C TYR A 43 5.19 7.92 -0.38
N ASP A 44 5.59 9.13 -0.75
CA ASP A 44 6.78 9.76 -0.21
C ASP A 44 6.56 10.16 1.26
N SER A 45 7.66 10.49 1.94
CA SER A 45 7.62 10.85 3.35
C SER A 45 6.69 12.02 3.66
N ASP A 46 6.42 12.90 2.70
CA ASP A 46 5.69 14.15 2.88
C ASP A 46 4.29 14.16 2.23
N THR A 47 3.88 13.11 1.52
CA THR A 47 2.60 13.10 0.79
C THR A 47 1.41 13.36 1.73
N LEU A 48 1.29 12.60 2.83
CA LEU A 48 0.22 12.82 3.83
C LEU A 48 0.32 14.19 4.50
N LYS A 49 1.51 14.80 4.55
CA LYS A 49 1.69 16.16 5.09
C LYS A 49 1.09 17.17 4.13
N GLN A 50 1.40 17.05 2.84
CA GLN A 50 0.86 17.95 1.83
C GLN A 50 -0.68 17.88 1.77
N GLU A 51 -1.24 16.68 1.91
CA GLU A 51 -2.69 16.48 2.00
C GLU A 51 -3.29 17.13 3.25
N TYR A 52 -2.71 16.89 4.42
CA TYR A 52 -3.14 17.52 5.68
C TYR A 52 -3.06 19.04 5.62
N ASP A 53 -1.93 19.60 5.17
CA ASP A 53 -1.71 21.04 5.09
C ASP A 53 -2.72 21.69 4.10
N ARG A 54 -3.00 21.03 2.96
CA ARG A 54 -4.02 21.45 1.99
C ARG A 54 -5.40 21.49 2.63
N ASP A 55 -5.78 20.43 3.34
CA ASP A 55 -7.14 20.31 3.89
C ASP A 55 -7.36 21.28 5.06
N VAL A 56 -6.34 21.52 5.89
CA VAL A 56 -6.34 22.60 6.90
C VAL A 56 -6.48 23.97 6.24
N ALA A 57 -5.73 24.25 5.17
CA ALA A 57 -5.83 25.52 4.45
C ALA A 57 -7.22 25.77 3.84
N ASN A 58 -7.91 24.70 3.44
CA ASN A 58 -9.28 24.75 2.95
C ASN A 58 -10.34 24.85 4.06
N GLY A 59 -9.94 24.80 5.33
CA GLY A 59 -10.87 24.78 6.47
C GLY A 59 -11.68 23.49 6.57
N THR A 60 -11.21 22.41 5.94
CA THR A 60 -11.85 21.09 6.03
C THR A 60 -11.66 20.54 7.44
N PRO A 61 -12.73 20.12 8.13
CA PRO A 61 -12.60 19.41 9.41
C PRO A 61 -11.86 18.09 9.19
N ILE A 62 -10.60 18.01 9.61
CA ILE A 62 -9.73 16.84 9.44
C ILE A 62 -8.87 16.62 10.69
N ASN A 63 -8.50 15.37 10.94
CA ASN A 63 -7.61 15.00 12.03
C ASN A 63 -6.16 14.96 11.54
N VAL A 64 -5.22 15.07 12.49
CA VAL A 64 -3.80 14.81 12.20
C VAL A 64 -3.66 13.34 11.75
N PRO A 65 -2.89 13.05 10.67
CA PRO A 65 -2.63 11.68 10.26
C PRO A 65 -1.99 10.86 11.38
N MET A 66 -2.62 9.75 11.73
CA MET A 66 -2.20 8.91 12.85
C MET A 66 -0.84 8.26 12.59
N ASN A 67 -0.01 8.15 13.63
CA ASN A 67 1.29 7.47 13.60
C ASN A 67 2.29 8.03 12.56
N TYR A 68 2.06 9.25 12.06
CA TYR A 68 2.83 9.85 10.98
C TYR A 68 3.86 10.87 11.49
N TYR A 69 3.44 11.79 12.36
CA TYR A 69 4.34 12.76 13.00
C TYR A 69 4.81 12.27 14.38
N PRO A 70 6.03 12.64 14.82
CA PRO A 70 6.42 12.53 16.22
C PRO A 70 5.43 13.27 17.12
N ASP A 71 4.92 12.58 18.14
CA ASP A 71 3.98 13.12 19.15
C ASP A 71 2.73 13.82 18.55
N ASP A 72 2.27 13.36 17.38
CA ASP A 72 1.15 13.93 16.60
C ASP A 72 1.30 15.43 16.32
N ASN A 73 2.54 15.93 16.21
CA ASN A 73 2.83 17.34 15.99
C ASN A 73 3.15 17.65 14.50
N PRO A 74 2.25 18.31 13.74
CA PRO A 74 2.45 18.59 12.31
C PRO A 74 3.59 19.57 11.98
N ALA A 75 4.16 20.23 13.00
CA ALA A 75 5.36 21.07 12.85
C ALA A 75 6.66 20.25 12.80
N MET A 76 6.61 18.97 13.20
CA MET A 76 7.75 18.06 13.17
C MET A 76 7.85 17.36 11.80
N PRO A 77 9.07 16.96 11.37
CA PRO A 77 9.22 16.17 10.16
C PRO A 77 8.55 14.79 10.32
N PRO A 78 7.81 14.30 9.31
CA PRO A 78 7.12 13.02 9.37
C PRO A 78 8.09 11.84 9.38
N LEU A 79 7.66 10.73 10.00
CA LEU A 79 8.41 9.49 10.08
C LEU A 79 7.97 8.54 8.97
N ASN A 80 8.84 8.27 7.99
CA ASN A 80 8.56 7.23 7.00
C ASN A 80 8.87 5.84 7.57
N ARG A 81 7.82 5.13 7.97
CA ARG A 81 7.89 3.78 8.56
C ARG A 81 7.55 2.66 7.56
N TRP A 82 7.13 3.00 6.35
CA TRP A 82 6.64 2.04 5.34
C TRP A 82 7.60 1.82 4.17
N ARG A 83 8.53 2.74 3.89
CA ARG A 83 9.39 2.69 2.69
C ARG A 83 10.14 1.37 2.52
N SER A 84 10.68 0.80 3.60
CA SER A 84 11.38 -0.50 3.52
C SER A 84 10.45 -1.63 3.05
N HIS A 85 9.23 -1.67 3.58
CA HIS A 85 8.21 -2.65 3.19
C HIS A 85 7.73 -2.41 1.76
N ALA A 86 7.59 -1.15 1.32
CA ALA A 86 7.28 -0.81 -0.06
C ALA A 86 8.32 -1.36 -1.03
N HIS A 87 9.61 -1.16 -0.75
CA HIS A 87 10.69 -1.69 -1.59
C HIS A 87 10.66 -3.22 -1.68
N LEU A 88 10.41 -3.91 -0.56
CA LEU A 88 10.27 -5.36 -0.55
C LEU A 88 9.04 -5.81 -1.35
N LEU A 89 7.89 -5.14 -1.20
CA LEU A 89 6.67 -5.47 -1.91
C LEU A 89 6.85 -5.38 -3.42
N TYR A 90 7.30 -4.23 -3.93
CA TYR A 90 7.48 -4.04 -5.37
C TYR A 90 8.62 -4.91 -5.92
N GLY A 91 9.70 -5.10 -5.18
CA GLY A 91 10.79 -6.00 -5.58
C GLY A 91 10.35 -7.45 -5.69
N ASN A 92 9.61 -7.96 -4.69
CA ASN A 92 9.09 -9.32 -4.69
C ASN A 92 8.05 -9.51 -5.81
N TRP A 93 7.18 -8.53 -6.03
CA TRP A 93 6.16 -8.58 -7.08
C TRP A 93 6.78 -8.66 -8.49
N ILE A 94 7.76 -7.80 -8.79
CA ILE A 94 8.47 -7.84 -10.07
C ILE A 94 9.22 -9.16 -10.24
N ASN A 95 9.89 -9.63 -9.18
CA ASN A 95 10.60 -10.90 -9.22
C ASN A 95 9.64 -12.08 -9.43
N GLU A 96 8.49 -12.11 -8.78
CA GLU A 96 7.47 -13.15 -8.98
C GLU A 96 7.01 -13.17 -10.44
N MET A 97 6.64 -12.02 -11.02
CA MET A 97 6.23 -11.93 -12.41
C MET A 97 7.32 -12.42 -13.38
N TYR A 98 8.57 -12.08 -13.11
CA TYR A 98 9.72 -12.54 -13.91
C TYR A 98 9.88 -14.06 -13.84
N GLN A 99 9.72 -14.66 -12.66
CA GLN A 99 9.87 -16.11 -12.46
C GLN A 99 8.67 -16.91 -12.99
N SER A 100 7.46 -16.35 -12.95
CA SER A 100 6.23 -17.06 -13.31
C SER A 100 5.79 -16.87 -14.76
N THR A 101 6.34 -15.88 -15.47
CA THR A 101 6.00 -15.62 -16.87
C THR A 101 6.91 -16.42 -17.80
N PRO A 102 6.40 -17.28 -18.70
CA PRO A 102 7.22 -17.95 -19.70
C PRO A 102 7.80 -16.96 -20.72
N TYR A 103 9.10 -17.07 -21.01
CA TYR A 103 9.79 -16.30 -22.07
C TYR A 103 10.98 -17.09 -22.63
N ASP A 104 11.44 -16.71 -23.83
CA ASP A 104 12.70 -17.24 -24.41
C ASP A 104 13.85 -16.29 -24.09
N LEU A 105 14.89 -16.83 -23.42
CA LEU A 105 16.10 -16.09 -23.08
C LEU A 105 16.84 -15.53 -24.31
N GLN A 106 16.74 -16.20 -25.47
CA GLN A 106 17.44 -15.78 -26.70
C GLN A 106 16.83 -14.54 -27.35
N GLU A 107 15.59 -14.21 -27.00
CA GLU A 107 14.86 -13.06 -27.54
C GLU A 107 15.05 -11.79 -26.68
N ILE A 108 15.68 -11.89 -25.50
CA ILE A 108 15.92 -10.73 -24.63
C ILE A 108 16.96 -9.80 -25.26
N GLY A 109 16.57 -8.55 -25.52
CA GLY A 109 17.48 -7.49 -25.97
C GLY A 109 17.90 -7.56 -27.44
N ARG A 110 17.28 -8.45 -28.23
CA ARG A 110 17.26 -8.35 -29.70
C ARG A 110 16.45 -7.14 -30.15
#